data_AF-A0A1Q7B1V3-F1
#
_entry.id   AF-A0A1Q7B1V3-F1
#
_cell.length_a   1.000
_cell.length_b   1.000
_cell.length_c   1.000
_cell.angle_alpha   90.00
_cell.angle_beta   90.00
_cell.angle_gamma   90.00
#
_symmetry.space_group_name_H-M   'P 1'
#
loop_
_entity.id
_entity.type
_entity.pdbx_description
1 polymer ?
#
loop_
_entity_poly.entity_id
_entity_poly.type
_entity_poly.pdbx_seq_one_letter_code
_entity_poly.pdbx_strand_id
1 'polypeptide(L)'
;MKPLPESAREFILQTSGSYKVIRERVEMRWGRRVSKGTLSYYRGARSGRSRMARFDAVSPADWDWLVGLYYADGSKFKDKWKHVVVFSLSKSDELAIAKLLKILRTLELRPSILTNQNTVP
;
A
#
# COMPACT_ATOMS: atom_id res chain seq x y z
N MET A 1 10.64 2.25 -22.05
CA MET A 1 10.10 3.63 -22.03
C MET A 1 10.99 4.47 -21.13
N LYS A 2 11.61 5.56 -21.61
CA LYS A 2 12.44 6.42 -20.74
C LYS A 2 11.54 7.13 -19.71
N PRO A 3 11.96 7.23 -18.43
CA PRO A 3 11.19 7.93 -17.41
C PRO A 3 10.96 9.40 -17.81
N LEU A 4 9.86 9.98 -17.32
CA LEU A 4 9.60 11.41 -17.50
C LEU A 4 10.66 12.25 -16.75
N PRO A 5 11.01 13.43 -17.28
CA PRO A 5 11.78 14.42 -16.53
C PRO A 5 11.13 14.69 -15.17
N GLU A 6 11.95 15.02 -14.17
CA GLU A 6 11.48 15.25 -12.80
C GLU A 6 10.42 16.36 -12.72
N SER A 7 10.65 17.47 -13.42
CA SER A 7 9.70 18.58 -13.54
C SER A 7 8.33 18.17 -14.11
N ALA A 8 8.29 17.19 -15.02
CA ALA A 8 7.04 16.66 -15.54
C ALA A 8 6.30 15.78 -14.50
N ARG A 9 7.03 15.08 -13.64
CA ARG A 9 6.44 14.26 -12.57
C ARG A 9 5.82 15.14 -11.49
N GLU A 10 6.55 16.16 -11.05
CA GLU A 10 6.04 17.15 -10.08
C GLU A 10 4.80 17.85 -10.61
N PHE A 11 4.82 18.24 -11.89
CA PHE A 11 3.65 18.80 -12.55
C PHE A 11 2.45 17.86 -12.53
N ILE A 12 2.61 16.57 -12.82
CA ILE A 12 1.53 15.58 -12.77
C ILE A 12 0.96 15.43 -11.34
N LEU A 13 1.81 15.52 -10.33
CA LEU A 13 1.42 15.43 -8.92
C LEU A 13 0.62 16.65 -8.45
N GLN A 14 1.05 17.86 -8.84
CA GLN A 14 0.47 19.12 -8.40
C GLN A 14 -0.75 19.56 -9.22
N THR A 15 -0.86 19.11 -10.48
CA THR A 15 -1.94 19.52 -11.37
C THR A 15 -3.23 18.77 -11.03
N SER A 16 -4.28 19.49 -10.63
CA SER A 16 -5.63 18.97 -10.46
C SER A 16 -6.37 18.80 -11.80
N GLY A 17 -7.33 17.88 -11.86
CA GLY A 17 -8.14 17.63 -13.06
C GLY A 17 -8.11 16.18 -13.56
N SER A 18 -8.82 15.94 -14.67
CA SER A 18 -8.96 14.62 -15.28
C SER A 18 -7.65 14.16 -15.95
N TYR A 19 -7.46 12.85 -16.07
CA TYR A 19 -6.26 12.29 -16.73
C TYR A 19 -6.13 12.74 -18.20
N LYS A 20 -7.24 13.03 -18.87
CA LYS A 20 -7.22 13.55 -20.25
C LYS A 20 -6.54 14.93 -20.28
N VAL A 21 -6.97 15.84 -19.40
CA VAL A 21 -6.43 17.20 -19.29
C VAL A 21 -4.95 17.19 -18.90
N ILE A 22 -4.56 16.38 -17.93
CA ILE A 22 -3.16 16.29 -17.49
C ILE A 22 -2.27 15.76 -18.60
N ARG A 23 -2.73 14.74 -19.34
CA ARG A 23 -2.00 14.19 -20.48
C ARG A 23 -1.75 15.23 -21.56
N GLU A 24 -2.79 15.97 -21.94
CA GLU A 24 -2.70 17.03 -22.95
C GLU A 24 -1.71 18.12 -22.53
N ARG A 25 -1.74 18.54 -21.24
CA ARG A 25 -0.81 19.53 -20.71
C ARG A 25 0.64 19.03 -20.65
N VAL A 26 0.86 17.76 -20.30
CA VAL A 26 2.21 17.16 -20.31
C VAL A 26 2.75 17.06 -21.74
N GLU A 27 1.91 16.70 -22.70
CA GLU A 27 2.29 16.62 -24.11
C GLU A 27 2.63 17.99 -24.69
N MET A 28 1.83 19.03 -24.40
CA MET A 28 2.13 20.40 -24.83
C MET A 28 3.44 20.95 -24.26
N ARG A 29 3.75 20.67 -22.99
CA ARG A 29 4.87 21.31 -22.29
C ARG A 29 6.19 20.55 -22.41
N TRP A 30 6.16 19.23 -22.63
CA TRP A 30 7.36 18.39 -22.76
C TRP A 30 7.44 17.60 -24.06
N GLY A 31 6.49 17.75 -24.99
CA GLY A 31 6.48 17.01 -26.26
C GLY A 31 6.37 15.49 -26.07
N ARG A 32 5.86 15.03 -24.92
CA ARG A 32 5.81 13.62 -24.55
C ARG A 32 4.39 13.13 -24.36
N ARG A 33 4.02 12.17 -25.20
CA ARG A 33 2.76 11.44 -25.07
C ARG A 33 2.84 10.47 -23.90
N VAL A 34 1.94 10.63 -22.92
CA VAL A 34 1.89 9.80 -21.71
C VAL A 34 0.59 9.00 -21.64
N SER A 35 0.68 7.73 -21.24
CA SER A 35 -0.50 6.89 -21.09
C SER A 35 -1.26 7.21 -19.80
N LYS A 36 -2.58 6.91 -19.76
CA LYS A 36 -3.38 6.98 -18.52
C LYS A 36 -2.73 6.17 -17.39
N GLY A 37 -2.15 5.01 -17.72
CA GLY A 37 -1.43 4.17 -16.77
C GLY A 37 -0.20 4.85 -16.16
N THR A 38 0.50 5.68 -16.94
CA THR A 38 1.66 6.47 -16.48
C THR A 38 1.22 7.59 -15.53
N LEU A 39 0.12 8.28 -15.84
CA LEU A 39 -0.44 9.30 -14.96
C LEU A 39 -0.97 8.69 -13.65
N SER A 40 -1.68 7.56 -13.74
CA SER A 40 -2.15 6.80 -12.59
C SER A 40 -1.02 6.26 -11.73
N TYR A 41 0.11 5.91 -12.36
CA TYR A 41 1.34 5.52 -11.68
C TYR A 41 1.90 6.68 -10.83
N TYR A 42 2.12 7.85 -11.44
CA TYR A 42 2.68 8.99 -10.72
C TYR A 42 1.74 9.56 -9.65
N ARG A 43 0.43 9.60 -9.90
CA ARG A 43 -0.56 10.07 -8.90
C ARG A 43 -0.85 9.07 -7.78
N GLY A 44 -0.18 7.92 -7.74
CA GLY A 44 -0.42 6.91 -6.70
C GLY A 44 -1.79 6.22 -6.78
N ALA A 45 -2.58 6.46 -7.83
CA ALA A 45 -3.88 5.83 -8.06
C ALA A 45 -3.76 4.34 -8.41
N ARG A 46 -2.59 3.86 -8.82
CA ARG A 46 -2.23 2.44 -8.70
C ARG A 46 -1.87 2.14 -7.24
N SER A 47 -2.90 2.04 -6.39
CA SER A 47 -2.86 1.51 -5.03
C SER A 47 -2.59 -0.01 -5.05
N GLY A 48 -1.42 -0.38 -5.56
CA GLY A 48 -1.10 -1.78 -5.86
C GLY A 48 0.35 -2.17 -5.71
N ARG A 49 1.28 -1.21 -5.63
CA ARG A 49 2.63 -1.54 -5.19
C ARG A 49 2.63 -1.54 -3.67
N SER A 50 2.67 -2.74 -3.09
CA SER A 50 3.12 -2.92 -1.72
C SER A 50 4.42 -2.13 -1.58
N ARG A 51 4.47 -1.14 -0.68
CA ARG A 51 5.77 -0.59 -0.28
C ARG A 51 6.61 -1.77 0.19
N MET A 52 7.88 -1.81 -0.21
CA MET A 52 8.78 -2.83 0.34
C MET A 52 8.80 -2.63 1.85
N ALA A 53 8.53 -3.69 2.59
CA ALA A 53 8.55 -3.63 4.04
C ALA A 53 9.98 -3.32 4.50
N ARG A 54 10.10 -2.43 5.49
CA ARG A 54 11.38 -2.08 6.11
C ARG A 54 11.69 -3.01 7.26
N PHE A 55 12.14 -4.22 6.92
CA PHE A 55 12.46 -5.25 7.91
C PHE A 55 13.63 -4.85 8.84
N ASP A 56 14.48 -3.94 8.39
CA ASP A 56 15.57 -3.33 9.16
C ASP A 56 15.09 -2.41 10.29
N ALA A 57 13.85 -1.91 10.21
CA ALA A 57 13.31 -0.96 11.18
C ALA A 57 12.68 -1.62 12.42
N VAL A 58 12.47 -2.94 12.41
CA VAL A 58 11.81 -3.68 13.49
C VAL A 58 12.85 -4.37 14.38
N SER A 59 12.63 -4.35 15.69
CA SER A 59 13.49 -5.06 16.64
C SER A 59 13.39 -6.59 16.46
N PRO A 60 14.45 -7.36 16.74
CA PRO A 60 14.37 -8.83 16.67
C PRO A 60 13.24 -9.42 17.53
N ALA A 61 13.00 -8.88 18.72
CA ALA A 61 11.93 -9.34 19.62
C ALA A 61 10.53 -9.08 19.04
N ASP A 62 10.31 -7.94 18.37
CA ASP A 62 9.04 -7.66 17.70
C ASP A 62 8.86 -8.53 16.45
N TRP A 63 9.95 -8.81 15.74
CA TRP A 63 9.95 -9.71 14.59
C TRP A 63 9.57 -11.14 15.01
N ASP A 64 10.23 -11.68 16.03
CA ASP A 64 9.95 -13.01 16.56
C ASP A 64 8.52 -13.12 17.08
N TRP A 65 8.02 -12.07 17.74
CA TRP A 65 6.63 -12.01 18.18
C TRP A 65 5.64 -12.04 17.00
N LEU A 66 5.92 -11.29 15.92
CA LEU A 66 5.09 -11.29 14.71
C LEU A 66 5.10 -12.65 14.01
N VAL A 67 6.26 -13.30 13.95
CA VAL A 67 6.42 -14.65 13.40
C VAL A 67 5.64 -15.67 14.25
N GLY A 68 5.73 -15.58 15.58
CA GLY A 68 4.94 -16.40 16.49
C GLY A 68 3.44 -16.24 16.27
N LEU A 69 2.97 -15.00 16.11
CA LEU A 69 1.57 -14.72 15.80
C LEU A 69 1.16 -15.31 14.43
N TYR A 70 2.02 -15.20 13.43
CA TYR A 70 1.77 -15.79 12.11
C TYR A 70 1.60 -17.32 12.18
N TYR A 71 2.42 -18.02 12.97
CA TYR A 71 2.27 -19.46 13.14
C TYR A 71 1.05 -19.85 13.97
N ALA A 72 0.63 -19.00 14.92
CA ALA A 72 -0.54 -19.27 15.74
C ALA A 72 -1.85 -19.07 14.97
N ASP A 73 -1.95 -18.01 14.17
CA ASP A 73 -3.25 -17.54 13.64
C ASP A 73 -3.17 -16.89 12.24
N GLY A 74 -1.97 -16.85 11.64
CA GLY A 74 -1.76 -16.24 10.34
C GLY A 74 -2.25 -17.10 9.18
N SER A 75 -3.18 -16.58 8.38
CA SER A 75 -3.63 -17.21 7.13
C SER A 75 -3.13 -16.43 5.92
N LYS A 76 -2.43 -17.12 5.01
CA LYS A 76 -1.88 -16.52 3.78
C LYS A 76 -2.78 -16.80 2.57
N PHE A 77 -3.20 -15.74 1.90
CA PHE A 77 -3.96 -15.78 0.65
C PHE A 77 -3.16 -15.18 -0.49
N LYS A 78 -3.45 -15.64 -1.71
CA LYS A 78 -2.98 -15.01 -2.95
C LYS A 78 -4.20 -14.42 -3.66
N ASP A 79 -4.36 -13.12 -3.57
CA ASP A 79 -5.21 -12.38 -4.51
C ASP A 79 -4.41 -12.15 -5.79
N LYS A 80 -5.06 -12.03 -6.95
CA LYS A 80 -4.50 -12.07 -8.33
C LYS A 80 -3.11 -11.45 -8.52
N TRP A 81 -2.76 -10.41 -7.76
CA TRP A 81 -1.46 -9.71 -7.82
C TRP A 81 -0.80 -9.45 -6.45
N LYS A 82 -1.33 -10.00 -5.35
CA LYS A 82 -0.91 -9.65 -3.98
C LYS A 82 -0.95 -10.87 -3.05
N HIS A 83 0.06 -10.98 -2.19
CA HIS A 83 -0.01 -11.84 -1.02
C HIS A 83 -0.67 -11.07 0.12
N VAL A 84 -1.71 -11.65 0.70
CA VAL A 84 -2.44 -11.10 1.84
C VAL A 84 -2.22 -12.04 3.01
N VAL A 85 -1.88 -11.49 4.17
CA VAL A 85 -1.84 -12.22 5.43
C VAL A 85 -2.96 -11.68 6.29
N VAL A 86 -3.80 -12.58 6.81
CA VAL A 86 -4.94 -12.27 7.67
C VAL A 86 -4.65 -12.85 9.04
N PHE A 87 -4.94 -12.08 10.09
CA PHE A 87 -4.91 -12.49 11.48
C PHE A 87 -6.33 -12.34 12.05
N SER A 88 -6.85 -13.37 12.69
CA SER A 88 -8.18 -13.47 13.30
C SER A 88 -8.10 -13.20 14.81
N LEU A 89 -7.85 -11.95 15.18
CA LEU A 89 -7.74 -11.55 16.59
C LEU A 89 -9.11 -11.31 17.21
N SER A 90 -9.30 -11.72 18.47
CA SER A 90 -10.47 -11.35 19.27
C SER A 90 -10.44 -9.85 19.57
N LYS A 91 -11.62 -9.21 19.63
CA LYS A 91 -11.73 -7.81 20.06
C LYS A 91 -11.28 -7.59 21.50
N SER A 92 -11.31 -8.63 22.34
CA SER A 92 -10.80 -8.59 23.71
C SER A 92 -9.29 -8.40 23.79
N ASP A 93 -8.55 -8.71 22.71
CA ASP A 93 -7.09 -8.74 22.71
C ASP A 93 -6.51 -7.38 22.27
N GLU A 94 -6.99 -6.29 22.88
CA GLU A 94 -6.64 -4.93 22.48
C GLU A 94 -5.13 -4.68 22.47
N LEU A 95 -4.40 -5.26 23.45
CA LEU A 95 -2.95 -5.15 23.55
C LEU A 95 -2.24 -5.84 22.38
N ALA A 96 -2.71 -7.02 21.97
CA ALA A 96 -2.14 -7.75 20.85
C ALA A 96 -2.42 -7.01 19.53
N ILE A 97 -3.63 -6.49 19.36
CA ILE A 97 -4.02 -5.66 18.21
C ILE A 97 -3.13 -4.41 18.14
N ALA A 98 -2.97 -3.69 19.25
CA ALA A 98 -2.16 -2.48 19.32
C ALA A 98 -0.68 -2.77 19.00
N LYS A 99 -0.13 -3.86 19.54
CA LYS A 99 1.25 -4.30 19.25
C LYS A 99 1.41 -4.66 17.77
N LEU A 100 0.50 -5.43 17.20
CA LEU A 100 0.52 -5.78 15.77
C LEU A 100 0.48 -4.53 14.89
N LEU A 101 -0.44 -3.60 15.15
CA LEU A 101 -0.53 -2.35 14.39
C LEU A 101 0.74 -1.50 14.50
N LYS A 102 1.37 -1.46 15.68
CA LYS A 102 2.66 -0.77 15.87
C LYS A 102 3.74 -1.40 15.00
N ILE A 103 3.92 -2.72 15.04
CA ILE A 103 4.93 -3.43 14.25
C ILE A 103 4.70 -3.21 12.75
N LEU A 104 3.45 -3.33 12.28
CA LEU A 104 3.13 -3.13 10.87
C LEU A 104 3.41 -1.69 10.40
N ARG A 105 3.16 -0.69 11.26
CA ARG A 105 3.53 0.71 10.98
C ARG A 105 5.05 0.89 10.91
N THR A 106 5.81 0.26 11.80
CA THR A 106 7.28 0.29 11.78
C THR A 106 7.84 -0.35 10.50
N LEU A 107 7.21 -1.41 9.99
CA LEU A 107 7.53 -2.03 8.70
C LEU A 107 7.09 -1.17 7.48
N GLU A 108 6.47 -0.01 7.70
CA GLU A 108 5.81 0.81 6.67
C GLU A 108 4.71 0.09 5.88
N LEU A 109 4.12 -0.94 6.48
CA LEU A 109 2.97 -1.65 5.94
C LEU A 109 1.67 -0.93 6.29
N ARG A 110 0.68 -1.04 5.39
CA ARG A 110 -0.66 -0.47 5.60
C ARG A 110 -1.64 -1.60 5.90
N PRO A 111 -1.92 -1.90 7.18
CA PRO A 111 -2.95 -2.88 7.52
C PRO A 111 -4.35 -2.35 7.20
N SER A 112 -5.26 -3.27 6.90
CA SER A 112 -6.69 -3.02 6.86
C SER A 112 -7.35 -3.86 7.94
N ILE A 113 -8.22 -3.24 8.74
CA ILE A 113 -8.96 -3.94 9.80
C ILE A 113 -10.36 -4.20 9.25
N LEU A 114 -10.74 -5.48 9.20
CA LEU A 114 -12.10 -5.89 8.91
C LEU A 114 -12.75 -6.27 10.23
N THR A 115 -13.71 -5.45 10.68
CA THR A 115 -14.58 -5.82 11.79
C THR A 115 -15.82 -6.46 11.21
N ASN A 116 -16.14 -7.69 11.62
CA ASN A 116 -17.45 -8.26 11.33
C ASN A 116 -18.50 -7.39 12.05
N GLN A 117 -19.11 -6.47 11.30
CA GLN A 117 -20.37 -5.84 11.66
C GLN A 117 -21.46 -6.58 10.87
N ASN A 118 -22.00 -7.64 11.48
CA ASN A 118 -23.16 -8.41 11.03
C ASN A 118 -23.12 -9.04 9.62
N THR A 119 -22.95 -10.36 9.59
CA THR A 119 -23.88 -11.23 8.84
C THR A 119 -24.10 -12.48 9.69
N VAL A 120 -25.29 -12.55 10.31
CA VAL A 120 -25.86 -13.74 10.96
C VAL A 120 -26.73 -14.44 9.89
N PRO A 121 -26.90 -15.77 9.94
CA PRO A 121 -27.22 -16.66 8.81
C PRO A 121 -28.50 -16.35 8.03
#